data_AF-A0A352LRP5-F1
#
_entry.id   AF-A0A352LRP5-F1
#
_cell.length_a   1.000
_cell.length_b   1.000
_cell.length_c   1.000
_cell.angle_alpha   90.00
_cell.angle_beta   90.00
_cell.angle_gamma   90.00
#
_symmetry.space_group_name_H-M   'P 1'
#
loop_
_entity.id
_entity.type
_entity.pdbx_description
1 polymer ?
#
loop_
_entity_poly.entity_id
_entity_poly.type
_entity_poly.pdbx_seq_one_letter_code
_entity_poly.pdbx_strand_id
1 'polypeptide(L)'
;MRTSKITLKVDEINLLFAGSISAILTNSVYWLSGHTVSLWISLLFFLMAYPWKIFGATFSLFGGASEQGNIYSLISFFQVAEDGSCESVFGLNFFSSAHKNIFTLWGFNVFSEAGGNIACFFGLNLFSKASNIFCLVGVNLFSSSNNDIFCFTGLNAFSFAFEDIYIVCGFNLFLKSYEDIQCVCVGANIFSEARRNVVCLIGMNLFTKAETSSVLGFGVSLYQKAPVFSGISFSLAKTAILRR
;
A
#
# COMPACT_ATOMS: atom_id res chain seq x y z
N MET A 1 -19.97 -13.01 27.63
CA MET A 1 -19.94 -13.89 26.44
C MET A 1 -18.49 -14.26 26.15
N ARG A 2 -18.09 -15.52 26.37
CA ARG A 2 -16.81 -16.03 25.87
C ARG A 2 -16.99 -16.29 24.37
N THR A 3 -16.48 -15.43 23.51
CA THR A 3 -16.32 -15.74 22.10
C THR A 3 -15.24 -16.81 21.97
N SER A 4 -15.63 -18.06 21.77
CA SER A 4 -14.71 -19.11 21.34
C SER A 4 -14.16 -18.70 19.98
N LYS A 5 -12.90 -18.23 19.92
CA LYS A 5 -12.19 -18.05 18.66
C LYS A 5 -12.06 -19.42 17.99
N ILE A 6 -12.84 -19.66 16.94
CA ILE A 6 -12.58 -20.77 16.01
C ILE A 6 -11.27 -20.39 15.32
N THR A 7 -10.21 -21.12 15.61
CA THR A 7 -8.90 -20.90 15.01
C THR A 7 -8.75 -21.98 13.94
N LEU A 8 -9.05 -21.64 12.69
CA LEU A 8 -8.88 -22.55 11.56
C LEU A 8 -7.39 -22.75 11.30
N LYS A 9 -6.99 -23.97 10.97
CA LYS A 9 -5.60 -24.26 10.55
C LYS A 9 -5.36 -23.73 9.15
N VAL A 10 -4.11 -23.39 8.81
CA VAL A 10 -3.75 -22.86 7.48
C VAL A 10 -4.19 -23.80 6.34
N ASP A 11 -4.07 -25.10 6.52
CA ASP A 11 -4.50 -26.07 5.51
C ASP A 11 -6.03 -26.06 5.29
N GLU A 12 -6.82 -25.82 6.34
CA GLU A 12 -8.28 -25.69 6.25
C GLU A 12 -8.68 -24.40 5.52
N ILE A 13 -7.98 -23.29 5.80
CA ILE A 13 -8.16 -22.01 5.10
C ILE A 13 -7.87 -22.20 3.60
N ASN A 14 -6.74 -22.84 3.28
CA ASN A 14 -6.34 -23.08 1.90
C ASN A 14 -7.31 -24.00 1.16
N LEU A 15 -7.84 -25.03 1.82
CA LEU A 15 -8.84 -25.93 1.25
C LEU A 15 -10.15 -25.19 0.93
N LEU A 16 -10.66 -24.41 1.90
CA LEU A 16 -11.87 -23.60 1.72
C LEU A 16 -11.70 -22.54 0.63
N PHE A 17 -10.52 -21.90 0.60
CA PHE A 17 -10.18 -20.91 -0.42
C PHE A 17 -10.16 -21.53 -1.82
N ALA A 18 -9.42 -22.62 -2.01
CA ALA A 18 -9.34 -23.31 -3.30
C ALA A 18 -10.70 -23.85 -3.77
N GLY A 19 -11.51 -24.38 -2.84
CA GLY A 19 -12.88 -24.81 -3.11
C GLY A 19 -13.77 -23.67 -3.58
N SER A 20 -13.69 -22.51 -2.91
CA SER A 20 -14.47 -21.32 -3.24
C SER A 20 -14.09 -20.77 -4.62
N ILE A 21 -12.78 -20.63 -4.90
CA ILE A 21 -12.30 -20.17 -6.20
C ILE A 21 -12.69 -21.14 -7.31
N SER A 22 -12.54 -22.46 -7.09
CA SER A 22 -12.96 -23.47 -8.06
C SER A 22 -14.46 -23.40 -8.37
N ALA A 23 -15.30 -23.23 -7.34
CA ALA A 23 -16.74 -23.09 -7.52
C ALA A 23 -17.10 -21.82 -8.31
N ILE A 24 -16.44 -20.70 -8.01
CA ILE A 24 -16.63 -19.43 -8.74
C ILE A 24 -16.26 -19.63 -10.21
N LEU A 25 -15.05 -20.14 -10.50
CA LEU A 25 -14.58 -20.34 -11.88
C LEU A 25 -15.48 -21.32 -12.65
N THR A 26 -15.90 -22.42 -12.01
CA THR A 26 -16.84 -23.38 -12.59
C THR A 26 -18.15 -22.70 -12.97
N ASN A 27 -18.75 -21.93 -12.05
CA ASN A 27 -20.01 -21.23 -12.30
C ASN A 27 -19.87 -20.14 -13.37
N SER A 28 -18.74 -19.43 -13.41
CA SER A 28 -18.47 -18.43 -14.45
C SER A 28 -18.40 -19.06 -15.84
N VAL A 29 -17.73 -20.22 -15.98
CA VAL A 29 -17.68 -20.95 -17.26
C VAL A 29 -19.06 -21.48 -17.65
N TYR A 30 -19.83 -22.01 -16.69
CA TYR A 30 -21.21 -22.44 -16.94
C TYR A 30 -22.05 -21.30 -17.51
N TRP A 31 -22.02 -20.13 -16.87
CA TRP A 31 -22.78 -18.95 -17.30
C TRP A 31 -22.36 -18.44 -18.69
N LEU A 32 -21.06 -18.45 -18.99
CA LEU A 32 -20.55 -17.93 -20.26
C LEU A 32 -20.77 -18.90 -21.42
N SER A 33 -20.69 -20.20 -21.18
CA SER A 33 -20.82 -21.23 -22.23
C SER A 33 -22.24 -21.72 -22.44
N GLY A 34 -23.12 -21.58 -21.43
CA GLY A 34 -24.45 -22.18 -21.43
C GLY A 34 -24.44 -23.72 -21.33
N HIS A 35 -23.27 -24.33 -21.14
CA HIS A 35 -23.07 -25.77 -21.06
C HIS A 35 -22.66 -26.21 -19.65
N THR A 36 -23.07 -27.42 -19.26
CA THR A 36 -22.65 -28.03 -18.00
C THR A 36 -21.13 -28.18 -17.98
N VAL A 37 -20.51 -27.68 -16.91
CA VAL A 37 -19.06 -27.81 -16.72
C VAL A 37 -18.78 -29.21 -16.17
N SER A 38 -17.90 -29.94 -16.86
CA SER A 38 -17.48 -31.27 -16.42
C SER A 38 -16.78 -31.21 -15.07
N LEU A 39 -17.01 -32.20 -14.22
CA LEU A 39 -16.35 -32.33 -12.91
C LEU A 39 -14.82 -32.30 -13.02
N TRP A 40 -14.25 -32.78 -14.13
CA TRP A 40 -12.82 -32.71 -14.41
C TRP A 40 -12.29 -31.27 -14.53
N ILE A 41 -13.09 -30.35 -15.09
CA ILE A 41 -12.72 -28.94 -15.21
C ILE A 41 -12.76 -28.27 -13.83
N SER A 42 -13.76 -28.58 -13.01
CA SER A 42 -13.82 -28.10 -11.63
C SER A 42 -12.64 -28.59 -10.79
N LEU A 43 -12.24 -29.86 -10.96
CA LEU A 43 -11.06 -30.43 -10.31
C LEU A 43 -9.79 -29.70 -10.76
N LEU A 44 -9.66 -29.41 -12.06
CA LEU A 44 -8.54 -28.64 -12.60
C LEU A 44 -8.49 -27.23 -11.97
N PHE A 45 -9.62 -26.53 -11.89
CA PHE A 45 -9.68 -25.22 -11.22
C PHE A 45 -9.29 -25.30 -9.75
N PHE A 46 -9.72 -26.35 -9.05
CA PHE A 46 -9.35 -26.57 -7.66
C PHE A 46 -7.84 -26.76 -7.52
N LEU A 47 -7.23 -27.61 -8.34
CA LEU A 47 -5.78 -27.85 -8.31
C LEU A 47 -4.99 -26.58 -8.65
N MET A 48 -5.47 -25.77 -9.59
CA MET A 48 -4.83 -24.48 -9.91
C MET A 48 -4.98 -23.45 -8.80
N ALA A 49 -6.11 -23.46 -8.08
CA ALA A 49 -6.36 -22.54 -6.97
C ALA A 49 -5.74 -22.97 -5.64
N TYR A 50 -5.44 -24.25 -5.49
CA TYR A 50 -4.84 -24.77 -4.28
C TYR A 50 -3.41 -24.22 -4.10
N PRO A 51 -3.06 -23.68 -2.93
CA PRO A 51 -1.70 -23.23 -2.65
C PRO A 51 -0.77 -24.42 -2.42
N TRP A 52 0.25 -24.56 -3.26
CA TRP A 52 1.19 -25.68 -3.23
C TRP A 52 2.46 -25.32 -2.46
N LYS A 53 2.79 -26.11 -1.43
CA LYS A 53 4.06 -25.98 -0.71
C LYS A 53 5.18 -26.68 -1.49
N ILE A 54 6.16 -25.92 -1.96
CA ILE A 54 7.32 -26.40 -2.72
C ILE A 54 8.58 -25.78 -2.09
N PHE A 55 9.51 -26.62 -1.63
CA PHE A 55 10.77 -26.19 -0.97
C PHE A 55 10.59 -25.16 0.16
N GLY A 56 9.50 -25.27 0.93
CA GLY A 56 9.22 -24.38 2.06
C GLY A 56 8.61 -23.02 1.66
N ALA A 57 8.36 -22.77 0.38
CA ALA A 57 7.55 -21.65 -0.09
C ALA A 57 6.19 -22.14 -0.61
N THR A 58 5.20 -21.26 -0.59
CA THR A 58 3.85 -21.55 -1.07
C THR A 58 3.64 -20.87 -2.42
N PHE A 59 3.34 -21.65 -3.45
CA PHE A 59 3.05 -21.18 -4.80
C PHE A 59 1.57 -21.34 -5.08
N SER A 60 0.91 -20.28 -5.53
CA SER A 60 -0.51 -20.30 -5.85
C SER A 60 -0.84 -19.46 -7.07
N LEU A 61 -1.85 -19.86 -7.85
CA LEU A 61 -2.32 -19.00 -8.94
C LEU A 61 -3.13 -17.80 -8.41
N PHE A 62 -3.80 -17.95 -7.26
CA PHE A 62 -4.81 -17.00 -6.74
C PHE A 62 -4.53 -16.45 -5.33
N GLY A 63 -3.42 -16.87 -4.70
CA GLY A 63 -3.07 -16.56 -3.32
C GLY A 63 -3.38 -17.69 -2.33
N GLY A 64 -3.28 -17.44 -1.03
CA GLY A 64 -3.46 -18.45 0.01
C GLY A 64 -2.86 -18.04 1.35
N ALA A 65 -2.76 -18.99 2.28
CA ALA A 65 -2.11 -18.80 3.57
C ALA A 65 -0.90 -19.73 3.74
N SER A 66 0.10 -19.29 4.49
CA SER A 66 1.31 -20.04 4.81
C SER A 66 1.80 -19.67 6.21
N GLU A 67 2.00 -20.68 7.07
CA GLU A 67 2.62 -20.49 8.39
C GLU A 67 4.12 -20.18 8.22
N GLN A 68 4.78 -20.90 7.32
CA GLN A 68 6.21 -20.78 7.08
C GLN A 68 6.51 -20.42 5.62
N GLY A 69 7.50 -19.54 5.44
CA GLY A 69 8.02 -19.18 4.14
C GLY A 69 7.15 -18.21 3.34
N ASN A 70 7.62 -17.88 2.14
CA ASN A 70 7.00 -16.87 1.29
C ASN A 70 5.82 -17.44 0.51
N ILE A 71 4.86 -16.59 0.18
CA ILE A 71 3.78 -16.88 -0.76
C ILE A 71 4.08 -16.16 -2.06
N TYR A 72 4.21 -16.93 -3.15
CA TYR A 72 4.32 -16.40 -4.49
C TYR A 72 3.02 -16.68 -5.24
N SER A 73 2.47 -15.65 -5.87
CA SER A 73 1.27 -15.82 -6.68
C SER A 73 1.25 -15.01 -7.95
N LEU A 74 0.57 -15.56 -8.96
CA LEU A 74 0.42 -14.83 -10.21
C LEU A 74 -0.65 -13.76 -10.07
N ILE A 75 -1.85 -14.17 -9.65
CA ILE A 75 -2.96 -13.31 -9.31
C ILE A 75 -3.22 -13.52 -7.83
N SER A 76 -3.44 -12.47 -7.05
CA SER A 76 -3.68 -12.64 -5.62
C SER A 76 -4.96 -11.97 -5.19
N PHE A 77 -5.86 -12.74 -4.59
CA PHE A 77 -7.08 -12.22 -3.94
C PHE A 77 -6.92 -12.13 -2.43
N PHE A 78 -6.15 -13.06 -1.87
CA PHE A 78 -5.94 -13.23 -0.45
C PHE A 78 -4.54 -13.80 -0.22
N GLN A 79 -3.75 -13.20 0.66
CA GLN A 79 -2.44 -13.71 1.04
C GLN A 79 -2.17 -13.52 2.53
N VAL A 80 -1.77 -14.58 3.24
CA VAL A 80 -1.36 -14.49 4.65
C VAL A 80 -0.10 -15.31 4.87
N ALA A 81 1.03 -14.63 5.09
CA ALA A 81 2.31 -15.26 5.40
C ALA A 81 2.73 -14.91 6.84
N GLU A 82 2.69 -15.89 7.75
CA GLU A 82 3.00 -15.66 9.17
C GLU A 82 4.49 -15.40 9.43
N ASP A 83 5.40 -16.10 8.74
CA ASP A 83 6.87 -15.91 8.90
C ASP A 83 7.58 -15.45 7.60
N GLY A 84 6.79 -15.07 6.59
CA GLY A 84 7.28 -14.84 5.23
C GLY A 84 6.87 -13.51 4.61
N SER A 85 7.15 -13.43 3.31
CA SER A 85 6.69 -12.37 2.42
C SER A 85 5.55 -12.85 1.53
N CYS A 86 4.68 -11.93 1.12
CA CYS A 86 3.67 -12.15 0.10
C CYS A 86 4.11 -11.44 -1.18
N GLU A 87 4.22 -12.18 -2.27
CA GLU A 87 4.64 -11.65 -3.57
C GLU A 87 3.58 -11.98 -4.61
N SER A 88 3.16 -10.96 -5.36
CA SER A 88 2.25 -11.15 -6.48
C SER A 88 2.62 -10.31 -7.70
N VAL A 89 2.33 -10.89 -8.86
CA VAL A 89 2.47 -10.17 -10.13
C VAL A 89 1.25 -9.28 -10.35
N PHE A 90 0.05 -9.82 -10.16
CA PHE A 90 -1.23 -9.12 -10.28
C PHE A 90 -2.02 -9.21 -8.97
N GLY A 91 -1.93 -8.19 -8.12
CA GLY A 91 -2.69 -8.12 -6.88
C GLY A 91 -4.10 -7.60 -7.11
N LEU A 92 -5.12 -8.45 -7.05
CA LEU A 92 -6.49 -8.04 -6.76
C LEU A 92 -6.79 -8.31 -5.28
N ASN A 93 -5.85 -7.92 -4.42
CA ASN A 93 -5.82 -8.33 -3.02
C ASN A 93 -6.90 -7.60 -2.25
N PHE A 94 -7.90 -8.34 -1.80
CA PHE A 94 -8.80 -7.84 -0.77
C PHE A 94 -8.09 -7.80 0.59
N PHE A 95 -7.18 -8.74 0.83
CA PHE A 95 -6.41 -8.82 2.06
C PHE A 95 -5.04 -9.45 1.83
N SER A 96 -3.99 -8.74 2.21
CA SER A 96 -2.64 -9.29 2.26
C SER A 96 -2.00 -8.95 3.61
N SER A 97 -1.49 -9.98 4.30
CA SER A 97 -0.78 -9.84 5.56
C SER A 97 0.51 -10.63 5.51
N ALA A 98 1.64 -10.00 5.83
CA ALA A 98 2.93 -10.65 5.82
C ALA A 98 3.77 -10.18 7.02
N HIS A 99 4.49 -11.09 7.67
CA HIS A 99 5.44 -10.65 8.70
C HIS A 99 6.62 -9.88 8.12
N LYS A 100 7.08 -10.24 6.92
CA LYS A 100 8.20 -9.56 6.26
C LYS A 100 7.72 -8.53 5.27
N ASN A 101 7.55 -8.89 4.00
CA ASN A 101 7.27 -7.92 2.95
C ASN A 101 6.03 -8.28 2.16
N ILE A 102 5.35 -7.29 1.60
CA ILE A 102 4.35 -7.47 0.57
C ILE A 102 4.87 -6.79 -0.70
N PHE A 103 4.97 -7.54 -1.79
CA PHE A 103 5.34 -7.02 -3.09
C PHE A 103 4.22 -7.29 -4.10
N THR A 104 3.78 -6.25 -4.78
CA THR A 104 2.79 -6.32 -5.85
C THR A 104 3.30 -5.56 -7.06
N LEU A 105 3.44 -6.22 -8.20
CA LEU A 105 3.89 -5.53 -9.42
C LEU A 105 2.77 -4.64 -9.99
N TRP A 106 1.59 -5.22 -10.23
CA TRP A 106 0.40 -4.50 -10.68
C TRP A 106 -0.75 -4.83 -9.74
N GLY A 107 -1.48 -3.85 -9.22
CA GLY A 107 -2.60 -4.24 -8.38
C GLY A 107 -3.57 -3.20 -7.87
N PHE A 108 -4.70 -3.73 -7.43
CA PHE A 108 -5.67 -3.11 -6.57
C PHE A 108 -5.61 -3.84 -5.22
N ASN A 109 -5.03 -3.18 -4.20
CA ASN A 109 -4.93 -3.73 -2.86
C ASN A 109 -5.89 -2.96 -1.94
N VAL A 110 -6.86 -3.67 -1.34
CA VAL A 110 -7.80 -3.07 -0.39
C VAL A 110 -7.13 -2.92 0.98
N PHE A 111 -6.56 -4.00 1.50
CA PHE A 111 -5.88 -4.01 2.78
C PHE A 111 -4.55 -4.74 2.66
N SER A 112 -3.47 -4.08 3.08
CA SER A 112 -2.14 -4.65 3.12
C SER A 112 -1.43 -4.28 4.42
N GLU A 113 -0.99 -5.29 5.17
CA GLU A 113 -0.22 -5.10 6.40
C GLU A 113 1.06 -5.93 6.35
N ALA A 114 2.21 -5.27 6.43
CA ALA A 114 3.52 -5.91 6.48
C ALA A 114 4.27 -5.52 7.76
N GLY A 115 5.01 -6.44 8.36
CA GLY A 115 5.95 -6.09 9.44
C GLY A 115 7.17 -5.31 8.92
N GLY A 116 7.63 -5.62 7.71
CA GLY A 116 8.68 -4.94 6.96
C GLY A 116 8.13 -3.97 5.93
N ASN A 117 8.27 -4.28 4.64
CA ASN A 117 7.99 -3.33 3.55
C ASN A 117 6.75 -3.70 2.74
N ILE A 118 5.98 -2.70 2.31
CA ILE A 118 4.98 -2.84 1.24
C ILE A 118 5.53 -2.14 0.01
N ALA A 119 5.60 -2.84 -1.13
CA ALA A 119 6.00 -2.28 -2.41
C ALA A 119 4.93 -2.55 -3.46
N CYS A 120 4.42 -1.49 -4.09
CA CYS A 120 3.50 -1.56 -5.22
C CYS A 120 4.09 -0.78 -6.41
N PHE A 121 4.29 -1.43 -7.55
CA PHE A 121 4.85 -0.74 -8.72
C PHE A 121 3.78 0.05 -9.46
N PHE A 122 2.65 -0.57 -9.76
CA PHE A 122 1.56 0.08 -10.48
C PHE A 122 0.24 -0.27 -9.82
N GLY A 123 -0.48 0.72 -9.28
CA GLY A 123 -1.74 0.33 -8.66
C GLY A 123 -2.49 1.33 -7.81
N LEU A 124 -3.49 0.78 -7.12
CA LEU A 124 -4.33 1.46 -6.17
C LEU A 124 -4.22 0.72 -4.83
N ASN A 125 -3.86 1.43 -3.76
CA ASN A 125 -3.84 0.89 -2.42
C ASN A 125 -4.84 1.68 -1.56
N LEU A 126 -5.84 1.01 -1.00
CA LEU A 126 -6.79 1.68 -0.11
C LEU A 126 -6.21 1.84 1.30
N PHE A 127 -5.69 0.75 1.87
CA PHE A 127 -5.08 0.76 3.17
C PHE A 127 -3.76 0.00 3.16
N SER A 128 -2.68 0.67 3.56
CA SER A 128 -1.36 0.06 3.69
C SER A 128 -0.73 0.44 5.02
N LYS A 129 -0.23 -0.57 5.73
CA LYS A 129 0.51 -0.41 6.97
C LYS A 129 1.79 -1.23 6.95
N ALA A 130 2.93 -0.57 7.13
CA ALA A 130 4.23 -1.22 7.04
C ALA A 130 5.29 -0.51 7.89
N SER A 131 6.49 -1.08 7.97
CA SER A 131 7.68 -0.31 8.36
C SER A 131 8.13 0.63 7.25
N ASN A 132 8.07 0.23 5.97
CA ASN A 132 8.25 1.14 4.84
C ASN A 132 7.19 0.91 3.76
N ILE A 133 6.73 1.97 3.11
CA ILE A 133 5.78 1.89 2.00
C ILE A 133 6.40 2.49 0.75
N PHE A 134 6.47 1.72 -0.32
CA PHE A 134 6.97 2.13 -1.62
C PHE A 134 5.84 2.02 -2.67
N CYS A 135 5.60 3.11 -3.39
CA CYS A 135 4.71 3.15 -4.54
C CYS A 135 5.44 3.79 -5.72
N LEU A 136 5.58 3.08 -6.86
CA LEU A 136 6.18 3.69 -8.04
C LEU A 136 5.15 4.54 -8.79
N VAL A 137 4.01 3.97 -9.17
CA VAL A 137 2.92 4.68 -9.86
C VAL A 137 1.60 4.27 -9.24
N GLY A 138 0.85 5.20 -8.66
CA GLY A 138 -0.45 4.80 -8.14
C GLY A 138 -1.26 5.80 -7.36
N VAL A 139 -2.32 5.28 -6.73
CA VAL A 139 -3.15 6.02 -5.79
C VAL A 139 -3.11 5.32 -4.45
N ASN A 140 -2.74 6.04 -3.40
CA ASN A 140 -2.80 5.54 -2.04
C ASN A 140 -3.84 6.35 -1.24
N LEU A 141 -4.88 5.69 -0.76
CA LEU A 141 -5.90 6.38 0.04
C LEU A 141 -5.43 6.56 1.48
N PHE A 142 -4.96 5.49 2.12
CA PHE A 142 -4.42 5.53 3.48
C PHE A 142 -3.12 4.74 3.56
N SER A 143 -2.06 5.39 4.01
CA SER A 143 -0.74 4.78 4.20
C SER A 143 -0.19 5.17 5.57
N SER A 144 0.21 4.18 6.35
CA SER A 144 0.83 4.35 7.66
C SER A 144 2.14 3.60 7.69
N SER A 145 3.24 4.32 7.91
CA SER A 145 4.58 3.77 7.96
C SER A 145 5.25 4.05 9.30
N ASN A 146 5.95 3.05 9.85
CA ASN A 146 6.78 3.25 11.04
C ASN A 146 8.12 3.91 10.74
N ASN A 147 8.58 3.89 9.48
CA ASN A 147 9.78 4.59 9.03
C ASN A 147 9.35 5.51 7.88
N ASP A 148 9.52 5.06 6.62
CA ASP A 148 9.39 5.93 5.45
C ASP A 148 8.19 5.60 4.56
N ILE A 149 7.68 6.62 3.87
CA ILE A 149 6.79 6.47 2.72
C ILE A 149 7.47 7.08 1.50
N PHE A 150 7.65 6.28 0.45
CA PHE A 150 8.15 6.71 -0.84
C PHE A 150 7.08 6.54 -1.92
N CYS A 151 6.77 7.61 -2.65
CA CYS A 151 5.89 7.60 -3.81
C CYS A 151 6.55 8.31 -4.99
N PHE A 152 6.82 7.60 -6.08
CA PHE A 152 7.45 8.23 -7.24
C PHE A 152 6.43 9.07 -8.02
N THR A 153 5.29 8.50 -8.42
CA THR A 153 4.21 9.28 -9.00
C THR A 153 2.84 8.81 -8.53
N GLY A 154 1.99 9.74 -8.10
CA GLY A 154 0.66 9.34 -7.68
C GLY A 154 -0.23 10.37 -7.03
N LEU A 155 -1.36 9.85 -6.54
CA LEU A 155 -2.30 10.58 -5.70
C LEU A 155 -2.26 9.96 -4.30
N ASN A 156 -1.99 10.75 -3.26
CA ASN A 156 -2.03 10.27 -1.87
C ASN A 156 -3.06 11.04 -1.07
N ALA A 157 -4.08 10.37 -0.52
CA ALA A 157 -5.06 11.07 0.32
C ALA A 157 -4.51 11.26 1.74
N PHE A 158 -4.15 10.18 2.43
CA PHE A 158 -3.65 10.26 3.79
C PHE A 158 -2.36 9.44 3.94
N SER A 159 -1.25 10.12 4.19
CA SER A 159 0.05 9.47 4.41
C SER A 159 0.64 9.90 5.74
N PHE A 160 0.94 8.92 6.58
CA PHE A 160 1.54 9.08 7.89
C PHE A 160 2.84 8.29 7.94
N ALA A 161 3.95 8.98 8.19
CA ALA A 161 5.26 8.36 8.42
C ALA A 161 5.82 8.83 9.76
N PHE A 162 6.64 8.00 10.40
CA PHE A 162 7.38 8.43 11.58
C PHE A 162 8.70 9.11 11.17
N GLU A 163 9.40 8.55 10.20
CA GLU A 163 10.60 9.17 9.65
C GLU A 163 10.17 10.11 8.52
N ASP A 164 10.30 9.70 7.27
CA ASP A 164 10.16 10.62 6.15
C ASP A 164 9.03 10.26 5.18
N ILE A 165 8.51 11.30 4.50
CA ILE A 165 7.67 11.13 3.33
C ILE A 165 8.38 11.73 2.12
N TYR A 166 8.70 10.87 1.16
CA TYR A 166 9.33 11.23 -0.11
C TYR A 166 8.33 11.07 -1.26
N ILE A 167 7.99 12.17 -1.91
CA ILE A 167 7.10 12.16 -3.08
C ILE A 167 7.80 12.87 -4.23
N VAL A 168 7.99 12.19 -5.35
CA VAL A 168 8.66 12.80 -6.52
C VAL A 168 7.65 13.66 -7.28
N CYS A 169 6.53 13.08 -7.72
CA CYS A 169 5.45 13.79 -8.41
C CYS A 169 4.08 13.39 -7.86
N GLY A 170 3.18 14.33 -7.59
CA GLY A 170 1.83 13.93 -7.21
C GLY A 170 0.91 14.99 -6.64
N PHE A 171 -0.32 14.57 -6.36
CA PHE A 171 -1.29 15.36 -5.61
C PHE A 171 -1.52 14.69 -4.27
N ASN A 172 -1.38 15.46 -3.19
CA ASN A 172 -1.47 14.95 -1.84
C ASN A 172 -2.48 15.76 -1.02
N LEU A 173 -3.44 15.07 -0.42
CA LEU A 173 -4.45 15.74 0.40
C LEU A 173 -3.90 16.02 1.81
N PHE A 174 -3.34 15.01 2.46
CA PHE A 174 -2.82 15.13 3.82
C PHE A 174 -1.54 14.30 4.01
N LEU A 175 -0.44 14.99 4.29
CA LEU A 175 0.85 14.39 4.59
C LEU A 175 1.26 14.76 6.01
N LYS A 176 1.63 13.75 6.80
CA LYS A 176 2.18 13.95 8.14
C LYS A 176 3.39 13.07 8.36
N SER A 177 4.51 13.70 8.67
CA SER A 177 5.72 13.00 9.10
C SER A 177 6.20 13.55 10.44
N TYR A 178 6.91 12.72 11.20
CA TYR A 178 7.58 13.18 12.41
C TYR A 178 9.00 13.67 12.14
N GLU A 179 9.69 13.28 11.06
CA GLU A 179 10.92 13.94 10.62
C GLU A 179 10.67 14.92 9.48
N ASP A 180 10.85 14.49 8.22
CA ASP A 180 10.77 15.36 7.04
C ASP A 180 9.68 14.95 6.03
N ILE A 181 9.14 15.95 5.32
CA ILE A 181 8.34 15.75 4.10
C ILE A 181 9.08 16.40 2.93
N GLN A 182 9.34 15.62 1.89
CA GLN A 182 10.02 16.06 0.68
C GLN A 182 9.19 15.77 -0.55
N CYS A 183 8.75 16.84 -1.22
CA CYS A 183 8.11 16.84 -2.53
C CYS A 183 9.10 17.39 -3.57
N VAL A 184 9.74 16.50 -4.35
CA VAL A 184 10.97 16.84 -5.07
C VAL A 184 10.73 17.43 -6.46
N CYS A 185 9.75 16.97 -7.23
CA CYS A 185 9.57 17.47 -8.61
C CYS A 185 8.33 18.35 -8.71
N VAL A 186 7.15 17.75 -8.86
CA VAL A 186 5.89 18.50 -9.05
C VAL A 186 4.86 18.00 -8.06
N GLY A 187 4.49 18.87 -7.11
CA GLY A 187 3.58 18.51 -6.03
C GLY A 187 2.41 19.49 -5.88
N ALA A 188 1.21 18.98 -5.68
CA ALA A 188 0.10 19.77 -5.16
C ALA A 188 -0.32 19.20 -3.81
N ASN A 189 0.07 19.87 -2.73
CA ASN A 189 -0.23 19.45 -1.36
C ASN A 189 -1.30 20.35 -0.76
N ILE A 190 -2.38 19.77 -0.24
CA ILE A 190 -3.36 20.55 0.52
C ILE A 190 -2.85 20.79 1.94
N PHE A 191 -2.49 19.73 2.66
CA PHE A 191 -1.95 19.81 4.01
C PHE A 191 -0.66 19.01 4.14
N SER A 192 0.38 19.67 4.67
CA SER A 192 1.64 19.02 5.02
C SER A 192 2.11 19.48 6.40
N GLU A 193 2.31 18.51 7.31
CA GLU A 193 2.83 18.74 8.66
C GLU A 193 4.05 17.85 8.88
N ALA A 194 5.21 18.47 9.09
CA ALA A 194 6.42 17.78 9.52
C ALA A 194 6.94 18.40 10.82
N ARG A 195 7.69 17.64 11.62
CA ARG A 195 8.36 18.23 12.77
C ARG A 195 9.59 19.01 12.34
N ARG A 196 10.45 18.43 11.49
CA ARG A 196 11.67 19.10 11.05
C ARG A 196 11.37 19.97 9.84
N ASN A 197 11.28 19.39 8.64
CA ASN A 197 11.24 20.15 7.40
C ASN A 197 10.09 19.72 6.48
N VAL A 198 9.50 20.70 5.80
CA VAL A 198 8.65 20.45 4.63
C VAL A 198 9.27 21.14 3.43
N VAL A 199 9.67 20.36 2.44
CA VAL A 199 10.29 20.82 1.20
C VAL A 199 9.35 20.50 0.03
N CYS A 200 9.04 21.49 -0.78
CA CYS A 200 8.38 21.31 -2.07
C CYS A 200 9.17 22.10 -3.12
N LEU A 201 9.84 21.44 -4.07
CA LEU A 201 10.67 22.17 -5.03
C LEU A 201 9.83 22.89 -6.09
N ILE A 202 8.83 22.24 -6.68
CA ILE A 202 7.91 22.89 -7.63
C ILE A 202 6.47 22.50 -7.33
N GLY A 203 5.58 23.49 -7.24
CA GLY A 203 4.14 23.26 -7.24
C GLY A 203 3.36 24.12 -6.25
N MET A 204 2.37 23.52 -5.62
CA MET A 204 1.39 24.24 -4.80
C MET A 204 1.27 23.62 -3.42
N ASN A 205 1.34 24.44 -2.38
CA ASN A 205 1.10 24.02 -1.00
C ASN A 205 0.02 24.89 -0.35
N LEU A 206 -1.17 24.36 -0.11
CA LEU A 206 -2.23 25.15 0.50
C LEU A 206 -1.89 25.48 1.96
N PHE A 207 -1.54 24.48 2.76
CA PHE A 207 -1.13 24.65 4.15
C PHE A 207 0.12 23.83 4.44
N THR A 208 1.14 24.49 4.97
CA THR A 208 2.38 23.85 5.40
C THR A 208 2.75 24.26 6.82
N LYS A 209 3.08 23.27 7.65
CA LYS A 209 3.61 23.45 8.99
C LYS A 209 4.89 22.63 9.19
N ALA A 210 5.93 23.29 9.67
CA ALA A 210 7.19 22.69 10.04
C ALA A 210 7.74 23.35 11.33
N GLU A 211 8.41 22.62 12.22
CA GLU A 211 9.04 23.22 13.41
C GLU A 211 10.48 23.68 13.19
N THR A 212 11.07 23.40 12.02
CA THR A 212 12.43 23.84 11.67
C THR A 212 12.44 24.66 10.40
N SER A 213 12.08 24.09 9.24
CA SER A 213 12.06 24.84 7.99
C SER A 213 10.94 24.46 7.04
N SER A 214 10.45 25.44 6.27
CA SER A 214 9.55 25.22 5.16
C SER A 214 10.13 25.83 3.90
N VAL A 215 10.33 24.99 2.88
CA VAL A 215 10.94 25.38 1.61
C VAL A 215 9.93 25.17 0.50
N LEU A 216 9.68 26.24 -0.27
CA LEU A 216 8.93 26.15 -1.53
C LEU A 216 9.79 26.76 -2.64
N GLY A 217 10.38 25.92 -3.47
CA GLY A 217 11.35 26.33 -4.50
C GLY A 217 10.72 27.25 -5.54
N PHE A 218 9.72 26.77 -6.27
CA PHE A 218 8.95 27.50 -7.26
C PHE A 218 7.47 27.19 -7.13
N GLY A 219 6.64 28.21 -7.03
CA GLY A 219 5.19 28.06 -7.09
C GLY A 219 4.46 28.87 -6.03
N VAL A 220 3.33 28.34 -5.56
CA VAL A 220 2.36 29.08 -4.75
C VAL A 220 2.10 28.37 -3.44
N SER A 221 2.16 29.11 -2.34
CA SER A 221 1.61 28.68 -1.07
C SER A 221 0.50 29.61 -0.58
N LEU A 222 -0.53 29.05 0.02
CA LEU A 222 -1.55 29.88 0.68
C LEU A 222 -1.12 30.21 2.11
N TYR A 223 -0.63 29.22 2.86
CA TYR A 223 -0.15 29.41 4.23
C TYR A 223 1.08 28.56 4.55
N GLN A 224 2.12 29.20 5.11
CA GLN A 224 3.31 28.51 5.63
C GLN A 224 3.61 28.93 7.08
N LYS A 225 3.86 27.94 7.94
CA LYS A 225 4.27 28.16 9.33
C LYS A 225 5.54 27.37 9.64
N ALA A 226 6.66 28.07 9.78
CA ALA A 226 7.96 27.52 10.16
C ALA A 226 8.86 28.62 10.73
N PRO A 227 9.90 28.30 11.52
CA PRO A 227 10.92 29.28 11.92
C PRO A 227 11.71 29.82 10.73
N VAL A 228 12.06 28.95 9.77
CA VAL A 228 12.85 29.30 8.59
C VAL A 228 12.06 29.05 7.32
N PHE A 229 12.10 30.02 6.40
CA PHE A 229 11.52 29.89 5.07
C PHE A 229 12.62 30.07 4.02
N SER A 230 12.55 29.29 2.93
CA SER A 230 13.42 29.52 1.75
C SER A 230 12.72 29.18 0.43
N GLY A 231 13.27 29.68 -0.68
CA GLY A 231 12.78 29.46 -2.04
C GLY A 231 12.14 30.69 -2.71
N ILE A 232 11.82 30.55 -3.99
CA ILE A 232 11.28 31.57 -4.89
C ILE A 232 9.78 31.31 -5.08
N SER A 233 9.01 31.57 -4.03
CA SER A 233 7.58 31.26 -3.99
C SER A 233 6.72 32.47 -3.67
N PHE A 234 5.53 32.54 -4.27
CA PHE A 234 4.48 33.44 -3.80
C PHE A 234 3.75 32.78 -2.63
N SER A 235 3.72 33.44 -1.47
CA SER A 235 2.96 32.95 -0.31
C SER A 235 1.98 34.02 0.13
N LEU A 236 0.70 33.69 0.22
CA LEU A 236 -0.33 34.64 0.67
C LEU A 236 -0.13 35.02 2.16
N ALA A 237 0.20 34.02 2.99
CA ALA A 237 0.52 34.23 4.40
C ALA A 237 1.73 33.39 4.84
N LYS A 238 2.62 33.99 5.63
CA LYS A 238 3.72 33.29 6.31
C LYS A 238 3.72 33.67 7.79
N THR A 239 3.92 32.70 8.68
CA THR A 239 4.04 32.95 10.12
C THR A 239 5.32 32.32 10.64
N ALA A 240 6.29 33.15 11.02
CA ALA A 240 7.49 32.70 11.71
C ALA A 240 7.14 32.29 13.14
N ILE A 241 7.49 31.06 13.55
CA ILE A 241 7.44 30.66 14.96
C ILE A 241 8.78 31.06 15.58
N LEU A 242 8.76 32.05 16.48
CA LEU A 242 9.89 32.29 17.37
C LEU A 242 9.91 31.16 18.40
N ARG A 243 10.93 30.30 18.36
CA ARG A 243 11.19 29.36 19.47
C ARG A 243 11.49 30.20 20.71
N ARG A 244 10.68 30.04 21.76
CA ARG A 244 11.04 30.47 23.12
C ARG A 244 11.93 29.41 23.75
#